data_AF-A0A1F3SX71-F1
#
_entry.id   AF-A0A1F3SX71-F1
#
_cell.length_a   1.000
_cell.length_b   1.000
_cell.length_c   1.000
_cell.angle_alpha   90.00
_cell.angle_beta   90.00
_cell.angle_gamma   90.00
#
_symmetry.space_group_name_H-M   'P 1'
#
loop_
_entity.id
_entity.type
_entity.pdbx_description
1 polymer ?
#
loop_
_entity_poly.entity_id
_entity_poly.type
_entity_poly.pdbx_seq_one_letter_code
_entity_poly.pdbx_strand_id
1 'polypeptide(L)'
;MWKWILLAVFYSLNAFANEKICLPLEPNFWNNSGLPFIAFKGEGRFGAGIGMNVQYAPIRNLRGALEAKLGKRLMYFRGWNPGGEAHVTVITPLEYFDILKSHVSMEEIAKIARAHRIQTSDLRVQGVGSGRALINDSSEETYFLLIESRNIRRFRKAVHTAFVAKGGNPSAWNPDHYFPHVTIGFTQRDLHESDGVLKDARNSLDRRFRIAPGQCNSSER
;
A
#
# COMPACT_ATOMS: atom_id res chain seq x y z
N MET A 1 -15.45 49.20 -51.67
CA MET A 1 -14.16 49.14 -50.96
C MET A 1 -14.44 48.91 -49.47
N TRP A 2 -14.74 47.68 -49.07
CA TRP A 2 -14.98 47.34 -47.65
C TRP A 2 -14.22 46.06 -47.33
N LYS A 3 -13.21 46.20 -46.46
CA LYS A 3 -12.34 45.13 -45.99
C LYS A 3 -13.04 44.42 -44.82
N TRP A 4 -13.16 43.11 -44.95
CA TRP A 4 -13.56 42.20 -43.88
C TRP A 4 -12.58 42.28 -42.71
N ILE A 5 -13.10 42.57 -41.51
CA ILE A 5 -12.35 42.40 -40.26
C ILE A 5 -12.60 40.95 -39.81
N LEU A 6 -11.63 40.08 -40.10
CA LEU A 6 -11.52 38.75 -39.51
C LEU A 6 -11.01 38.92 -38.08
N LEU A 7 -11.92 38.81 -37.11
CA LEU A 7 -11.57 38.73 -35.69
C LEU A 7 -10.97 37.35 -35.42
N ALA A 8 -9.64 37.26 -35.44
CA ALA A 8 -8.92 36.07 -35.01
C ALA A 8 -9.07 35.92 -33.48
N VAL A 9 -10.03 35.10 -33.06
CA VAL A 9 -10.10 34.57 -31.70
C VAL A 9 -8.89 33.65 -31.54
N PHE A 10 -7.83 34.19 -30.93
CA PHE A 10 -6.67 33.40 -30.52
C PHE A 10 -7.16 32.32 -29.55
N TYR A 11 -7.14 31.07 -30.04
CA TYR A 11 -7.15 29.88 -29.21
C TYR A 11 -5.95 29.95 -28.26
N SER A 12 -6.16 30.46 -27.05
CA SER A 12 -5.32 30.09 -25.92
C SER A 12 -5.63 28.63 -25.60
N LEU A 13 -5.05 27.72 -26.37
CA LEU A 13 -4.95 26.32 -26.00
C LEU A 13 -4.17 26.30 -24.69
N ASN A 14 -4.92 26.14 -23.60
CA ASN A 14 -4.38 25.94 -22.28
C ASN A 14 -3.40 24.76 -22.34
N ALA A 15 -2.11 25.06 -22.37
CA ALA A 15 -1.11 24.16 -21.86
C ALA A 15 -1.28 24.13 -20.33
N PHE A 16 -2.37 23.51 -19.86
CA PHE A 16 -2.43 23.03 -18.48
C PHE A 16 -1.38 21.94 -18.40
N ALA A 17 -0.17 22.34 -17.98
CA ALA A 17 0.86 21.42 -17.58
C ALA A 17 0.23 20.42 -16.60
N ASN A 18 0.38 19.12 -16.90
CA ASN A 18 0.03 18.01 -16.02
C ASN A 18 0.97 18.02 -14.80
N GLU A 19 0.93 19.09 -14.00
CA GLU A 19 1.73 19.17 -12.79
C GLU A 19 1.19 18.14 -11.80
N LYS A 20 2.02 17.13 -11.50
CA LYS A 20 1.64 16.10 -10.54
C LYS A 20 1.52 16.74 -9.16
N ILE A 21 0.42 16.44 -8.49
CA ILE A 21 0.17 16.80 -7.11
C ILE A 21 1.27 16.17 -6.26
N CYS A 22 2.12 17.02 -5.69
CA CYS A 22 3.16 16.57 -4.79
C CYS A 22 2.56 16.19 -3.43
N LEU A 23 2.98 15.02 -2.93
CA LEU A 23 2.66 14.53 -1.60
C LEU A 23 3.96 14.28 -0.82
N PRO A 24 4.15 14.95 0.33
CA PRO A 24 5.35 14.78 1.14
C PRO A 24 5.33 13.42 1.86
N LEU A 25 6.47 12.73 1.86
CA LEU A 25 6.70 11.55 2.69
C LEU A 25 7.94 11.77 3.55
N GLU A 26 7.76 11.80 4.87
CA GLU A 26 8.85 12.11 5.79
C GLU A 26 9.96 11.03 5.75
N PRO A 27 11.25 11.42 5.83
CA PRO A 27 12.38 10.47 5.77
C PRO A 27 12.40 9.39 6.86
N ASN A 28 11.81 9.64 8.02
CA ASN A 28 11.65 8.66 9.09
C ASN A 28 10.72 7.48 8.69
N PHE A 29 9.95 7.54 7.60
CA PHE A 29 9.22 6.40 7.05
C PHE A 29 10.13 5.18 6.80
N TRP A 30 11.38 5.41 6.39
CA TRP A 30 12.35 4.36 6.13
C TRP A 30 13.10 3.89 7.40
N ASN A 31 12.93 4.57 8.54
CA ASN A 31 13.58 4.20 9.80
C ASN A 31 12.63 3.37 10.70
N ASN A 32 12.61 2.07 10.47
CA ASN A 32 11.72 1.13 11.15
C ASN A 32 12.44 0.16 12.10
N SER A 33 13.75 0.34 12.30
CA SER A 33 14.61 -0.54 13.10
C SER A 33 14.25 -0.59 14.58
N GLY A 34 13.73 0.52 15.13
CA GLY A 34 13.27 0.61 16.52
C GLY A 34 11.84 0.12 16.74
N LEU A 35 11.11 -0.28 15.69
CA LEU A 35 9.76 -0.80 15.84
C LEU A 35 9.79 -2.31 16.13
N PRO A 36 8.88 -2.82 16.97
CA PRO A 36 8.82 -4.25 17.25
C PRO A 36 8.33 -5.01 16.01
N PHE A 37 8.90 -6.20 15.79
CA PHE A 37 8.28 -7.20 14.91
C PHE A 37 7.04 -7.77 15.61
N ILE A 38 5.91 -7.79 14.92
CA ILE A 38 4.65 -8.34 15.45
C ILE A 38 4.17 -9.47 14.54
N ALA A 39 3.93 -10.63 15.15
CA ALA A 39 3.19 -11.73 14.54
C ALA A 39 1.82 -11.80 15.22
N PHE A 40 0.75 -11.63 14.45
CA PHE A 40 -0.61 -11.63 14.98
C PHE A 40 -1.07 -13.07 15.14
N LYS A 41 -1.61 -13.38 16.31
CA LYS A 41 -2.01 -14.73 16.74
C LYS A 41 -3.40 -14.71 17.38
N GLY A 42 -4.38 -14.16 16.68
CA GLY A 42 -5.78 -14.26 17.04
C GLY A 42 -6.42 -15.54 16.50
N GLU A 43 -7.63 -15.82 16.97
CA GLU A 43 -8.45 -16.93 16.50
C GLU A 43 -9.29 -16.56 15.26
N GLY A 44 -9.79 -17.57 14.57
CA GLY A 44 -10.65 -17.40 13.41
C GLY A 44 -9.94 -16.99 12.13
N ARG A 45 -10.73 -16.84 11.06
CA ARG A 45 -10.24 -16.65 9.68
C ARG A 45 -9.44 -15.37 9.45
N PHE A 46 -9.65 -14.36 10.30
CA PHE A 46 -9.00 -13.05 10.21
C PHE A 46 -8.06 -12.74 11.37
N GLY A 47 -7.83 -13.70 12.28
CA GLY A 47 -7.15 -13.44 13.55
C GLY A 47 -5.62 -13.44 13.49
N ALA A 48 -5.02 -14.09 12.49
CA ALA A 48 -3.57 -14.33 12.49
C ALA A 48 -2.91 -13.89 11.18
N GLY A 49 -1.75 -13.26 11.24
CA GLY A 49 -1.04 -12.75 10.07
C GLY A 49 0.33 -12.17 10.43
N ILE A 50 1.10 -11.79 9.42
CA ILE A 50 2.43 -11.16 9.59
C ILE A 50 2.43 -9.79 8.96
N GLY A 51 2.80 -8.77 9.75
CA GLY A 51 3.04 -7.42 9.27
C GLY A 51 4.50 -7.01 9.50
N MET A 52 5.04 -6.19 8.59
CA MET A 52 6.21 -5.37 8.84
C MET A 52 5.73 -3.98 9.24
N ASN A 53 5.95 -3.59 10.49
CA ASN A 53 5.52 -2.27 10.96
C ASN A 53 6.34 -1.17 10.31
N VAL A 54 5.68 -0.05 10.01
CA VAL A 54 6.35 1.19 9.61
C VAL A 54 5.92 2.34 10.53
N GLN A 55 6.70 3.41 10.57
CA GLN A 55 6.33 4.59 11.35
C GLN A 55 4.95 5.11 10.93
N TYR A 56 4.03 5.27 11.88
CA TYR A 56 2.66 5.71 11.57
C TYR A 56 2.58 7.22 11.29
N ALA A 57 3.34 8.04 12.00
CA ALA A 57 3.27 9.50 11.87
C ALA A 57 3.48 10.00 10.42
N PRO A 58 4.45 9.48 9.65
CA PRO A 58 4.61 9.82 8.23
C PRO A 58 3.40 9.48 7.37
N ILE A 59 2.77 8.32 7.62
CA ILE A 59 1.58 7.89 6.87
C ILE A 59 0.37 8.74 7.24
N ARG A 60 0.21 9.10 8.50
CA ARG A 60 -0.83 10.05 8.95
C ARG A 60 -0.67 11.41 8.29
N ASN A 61 0.56 11.94 8.22
CA ASN A 61 0.83 13.25 7.63
C ASN A 61 0.64 13.21 6.10
N LEU A 62 1.07 12.14 5.45
CA LEU A 62 0.79 11.86 4.04
C LEU A 62 -0.72 11.79 3.77
N ARG A 63 -1.49 11.10 4.62
CA ARG A 63 -2.96 11.08 4.53
C ARG A 63 -3.54 12.48 4.63
N GLY A 64 -3.10 13.29 5.59
CA GLY A 64 -3.57 14.68 5.73
C GLY A 64 -3.32 15.52 4.47
N ALA A 65 -2.14 15.38 3.85
CA ALA A 65 -1.83 16.03 2.58
C ALA A 65 -2.73 15.53 1.44
N LEU A 66 -2.98 14.22 1.38
CA LEU A 66 -3.88 13.62 0.39
C LEU A 66 -5.33 14.09 0.57
N GLU A 67 -5.86 14.07 1.80
CA GLU A 67 -7.20 14.56 2.14
C GLU A 67 -7.41 16.02 1.71
N ALA A 68 -6.42 16.88 1.95
CA ALA A 68 -6.46 18.29 1.54
C ALA A 68 -6.56 18.45 0.02
N LYS A 69 -5.96 17.53 -0.75
CA LYS A 69 -6.00 17.54 -2.22
C LYS A 69 -7.26 16.89 -2.79
N LEU A 70 -7.82 15.90 -2.08
CA LEU A 70 -9.06 15.24 -2.47
C LEU A 70 -10.32 16.01 -2.04
N GLY A 71 -10.20 16.94 -1.08
CA GLY A 71 -11.35 17.66 -0.53
C GLY A 71 -12.26 16.79 0.34
N LYS A 72 -11.76 15.66 0.86
CA LYS A 72 -12.52 14.73 1.71
C LYS A 72 -11.65 14.05 2.74
N ARG A 73 -12.27 13.60 3.84
CA ARG A 73 -11.63 12.80 4.87
C ARG A 73 -11.54 11.33 4.47
N LEU A 74 -10.48 10.67 4.90
CA LEU A 74 -10.26 9.25 4.72
C LEU A 74 -10.22 8.54 6.09
N MET A 75 -10.90 7.41 6.17
CA MET A 75 -10.70 6.44 7.23
C MET A 75 -9.31 5.80 7.12
N TYR A 76 -8.87 5.14 8.19
CA TYR A 76 -7.56 4.50 8.27
C TYR A 76 -7.59 3.32 9.21
N PHE A 77 -6.59 2.45 9.10
CA PHE A 77 -6.47 1.27 9.94
C PHE A 77 -6.24 1.61 11.41
N ARG A 78 -7.03 0.95 12.25
CA ARG A 78 -7.01 1.03 13.71
C ARG A 78 -7.12 -0.37 14.35
N GLY A 79 -6.84 -1.41 13.57
CA GLY A 79 -7.12 -2.79 13.96
C GLY A 79 -6.22 -3.27 15.10
N TRP A 80 -4.94 -2.93 15.08
CA TRP A 80 -3.99 -3.30 16.14
C TRP A 80 -3.62 -2.13 17.05
N ASN A 81 -3.82 -0.89 16.60
CA ASN A 81 -3.68 0.31 17.41
C ASN A 81 -4.86 1.27 17.21
N PRO A 82 -5.69 1.54 18.24
CA PRO A 82 -6.80 2.49 18.16
C PRO A 82 -6.39 3.92 17.75
N GLY A 83 -5.15 4.32 18.07
CA GLY A 83 -4.55 5.60 17.66
C GLY A 83 -4.10 5.64 16.20
N GLY A 84 -4.22 4.50 15.50
CA GLY A 84 -3.82 4.32 14.12
C GLY A 84 -2.52 3.55 13.96
N GLU A 85 -2.41 2.86 12.83
CA GLU A 85 -1.26 2.02 12.51
C GLU A 85 -0.89 2.10 11.03
N ALA A 86 0.34 1.68 10.73
CA ALA A 86 0.82 1.48 9.38
C ALA A 86 1.78 0.29 9.34
N HIS A 87 1.59 -0.56 8.33
CA HIS A 87 2.40 -1.74 8.13
C HIS A 87 2.33 -2.17 6.67
N VAL A 88 3.31 -2.96 6.26
CA VAL A 88 3.21 -3.80 5.06
C VAL A 88 2.70 -5.16 5.51
N THR A 89 1.51 -5.56 5.07
CA THR A 89 1.02 -6.92 5.30
C THR A 89 1.85 -7.89 4.48
N VAL A 90 2.56 -8.80 5.16
CA VAL A 90 3.50 -9.73 4.54
C VAL A 90 2.87 -11.11 4.31
N ILE A 91 2.10 -11.60 5.28
CA ILE A 91 1.23 -12.76 5.16
C ILE A 91 -0.16 -12.31 5.62
N THR A 92 -1.13 -12.37 4.73
CA THR A 92 -2.52 -11.99 5.07
C THR A 92 -3.18 -13.06 5.94
N PRO A 93 -4.23 -12.70 6.68
CA PRO A 93 -4.98 -13.69 7.44
C PRO A 93 -5.61 -14.79 6.61
N LEU A 94 -6.08 -14.47 5.40
CA LEU A 94 -6.64 -15.46 4.48
C LEU A 94 -5.57 -16.42 3.95
N GLU A 95 -4.40 -15.92 3.55
CA GLU A 95 -3.28 -16.78 3.14
C GLU A 95 -2.88 -17.75 4.26
N TYR A 96 -2.80 -17.25 5.49
CA TYR A 96 -2.47 -18.12 6.62
C TYR A 96 -3.58 -19.12 6.89
N PHE A 97 -4.80 -18.65 7.14
CA PHE A 97 -5.88 -19.50 7.63
C PHE A 97 -6.36 -20.51 6.59
N ASP A 98 -6.58 -20.07 5.35
CA ASP A 98 -7.20 -20.89 4.31
C ASP A 98 -6.17 -21.82 3.63
N ILE A 99 -4.87 -21.51 3.71
CA ILE A 99 -3.84 -22.23 2.93
C ILE A 99 -2.69 -22.77 3.81
N LEU A 100 -1.99 -21.89 4.54
CA LEU A 100 -0.73 -22.27 5.19
C LEU A 100 -0.92 -23.04 6.51
N LYS A 101 -1.96 -22.71 7.29
CA LYS A 101 -2.16 -23.13 8.69
C LYS A 101 -2.21 -24.65 8.89
N SER A 102 -2.64 -25.40 7.88
CA SER A 102 -2.70 -26.87 7.92
C SER A 102 -1.32 -27.54 7.88
N HIS A 103 -0.28 -26.82 7.46
CA HIS A 103 1.07 -27.38 7.29
C HIS A 103 2.14 -26.58 8.05
N VAL A 104 2.00 -25.26 8.18
CA VAL A 104 2.98 -24.38 8.83
C VAL A 104 2.30 -23.53 9.89
N SER A 105 2.77 -23.64 11.14
CA SER A 105 2.24 -22.85 12.25
C SER A 105 2.68 -21.37 12.17
N MET A 106 1.90 -20.47 12.79
CA MET A 106 2.29 -19.05 12.88
C MET A 106 3.60 -18.86 13.66
N GLU A 107 3.90 -19.73 14.63
CA GLU A 107 5.17 -19.77 15.35
C GLU A 107 6.35 -20.00 14.40
N GLU A 108 6.22 -20.94 13.47
CA GLU A 108 7.25 -21.25 12.48
C GLU A 108 7.41 -20.12 11.47
N ILE A 109 6.29 -19.56 10.97
CA ILE A 109 6.33 -18.39 10.09
C ILE A 109 7.03 -17.22 10.80
N ALA A 110 6.72 -16.97 12.07
CA ALA A 110 7.36 -15.94 12.88
C ALA A 110 8.86 -16.20 13.12
N LYS A 111 9.28 -17.48 13.23
CA LYS A 111 10.70 -17.85 13.29
C LYS A 111 11.43 -17.52 11.98
N ILE A 112 10.83 -17.88 10.84
CA ILE A 112 11.36 -17.54 9.50
C ILE A 112 11.44 -16.01 9.36
N ALA A 113 10.42 -15.28 9.79
CA ALA A 113 10.37 -13.81 9.74
C ALA A 113 11.53 -13.16 10.52
N ARG A 114 11.83 -13.68 11.72
CA ARG A 114 12.97 -13.22 12.53
C ARG A 114 14.31 -13.54 11.87
N ALA A 115 14.48 -14.75 11.33
CA ALA A 115 15.69 -15.14 10.60
C ALA A 115 15.94 -14.24 9.38
N HIS A 116 14.88 -13.86 8.67
CA HIS A 116 14.92 -12.92 7.55
C HIS A 116 14.94 -11.44 7.96
N ARG A 117 14.90 -11.12 9.26
CA ARG A 117 14.89 -9.74 9.79
C ARG A 117 13.85 -8.85 9.10
N ILE A 118 12.61 -9.34 8.96
CA ILE A 118 11.61 -8.65 8.12
C ILE A 118 11.29 -7.23 8.58
N GLN A 119 11.40 -6.94 9.88
CA GLN A 119 11.15 -5.62 10.46
C GLN A 119 12.14 -4.54 9.97
N THR A 120 13.30 -4.97 9.46
CA THR A 120 14.34 -4.12 8.87
C THR A 120 14.47 -4.33 7.36
N SER A 121 13.41 -4.80 6.68
CA SER A 121 13.45 -5.04 5.24
C SER A 121 13.69 -3.75 4.44
N ASP A 122 14.28 -3.89 3.26
CA ASP A 122 14.37 -2.81 2.28
C ASP A 122 12.95 -2.41 1.82
N LEU A 123 12.66 -1.11 1.85
CA LEU A 123 11.40 -0.55 1.33
C LEU A 123 11.70 0.49 0.25
N ARG A 124 11.28 0.21 -0.99
CA ARG A 124 11.29 1.18 -2.09
C ARG A 124 9.87 1.60 -2.40
N VAL A 125 9.57 2.89 -2.28
CA VAL A 125 8.27 3.45 -2.66
C VAL A 125 8.24 3.67 -4.17
N GLN A 126 7.31 3.03 -4.87
CA GLN A 126 7.11 3.23 -6.31
C GLN A 126 6.23 4.44 -6.61
N GLY A 127 5.29 4.75 -5.72
CA GLY A 127 4.34 5.85 -5.87
C GLY A 127 3.10 5.67 -5.00
N VAL A 128 2.11 6.54 -5.22
CA VAL A 128 0.77 6.37 -4.65
C VAL A 128 -0.06 5.51 -5.58
N GLY A 129 -0.64 4.45 -5.03
CA GLY A 129 -1.68 3.68 -5.66
C GLY A 129 -3.07 4.13 -5.19
N SER A 130 -4.05 3.99 -6.08
CA SER A 130 -5.46 4.14 -5.76
C SER A 130 -6.27 3.00 -6.35
N GLY A 131 -7.36 2.63 -5.69
CA GLY A 131 -8.36 1.70 -6.20
C GLY A 131 -9.76 2.27 -5.98
N ARG A 132 -10.70 1.89 -6.84
CA ARG A 132 -12.11 2.30 -6.75
C ARG A 132 -13.01 1.11 -7.05
N ALA A 133 -14.07 0.96 -6.26
CA ALA A 133 -15.11 -0.05 -6.49
C ALA A 133 -16.49 0.55 -6.19
N LEU A 134 -17.55 -0.01 -6.79
CA LEU A 134 -18.92 0.32 -6.45
C LEU A 134 -19.40 -0.66 -5.38
N ILE A 135 -19.69 -0.17 -4.18
CA ILE A 135 -20.17 -0.98 -3.04
C ILE A 135 -21.49 -0.38 -2.59
N ASN A 136 -22.58 -1.15 -2.68
CA ASN A 136 -23.94 -0.68 -2.34
C ASN A 136 -24.28 0.67 -3.00
N ASP A 137 -24.06 0.75 -4.32
CA ASP A 137 -24.26 1.94 -5.16
C ASP A 137 -23.41 3.17 -4.79
N SER A 138 -22.46 3.03 -3.86
CA SER A 138 -21.52 4.08 -3.47
C SER A 138 -20.14 3.82 -4.07
N SER A 139 -19.54 4.86 -4.66
CA SER A 139 -18.18 4.77 -5.17
C SER A 139 -17.18 4.86 -4.03
N GLU A 140 -16.63 3.71 -3.65
CA GLU A 140 -15.63 3.59 -2.59
C GLU A 140 -14.23 3.64 -3.17
N GLU A 141 -13.28 4.19 -2.40
CA GLU A 141 -11.89 4.34 -2.80
C GLU A 141 -10.94 3.93 -1.68
N THR A 142 -9.80 3.36 -2.08
CA THR A 142 -8.64 3.14 -1.19
C THR A 142 -7.39 3.75 -1.78
N TYR A 143 -6.51 4.24 -0.92
CA TYR A 143 -5.25 4.88 -1.28
C TYR A 143 -4.12 4.23 -0.48
N PHE A 144 -3.00 3.95 -1.14
CA PHE A 144 -1.89 3.21 -0.56
C PHE A 144 -0.55 3.60 -1.18
N LEU A 145 0.54 3.42 -0.46
CA LEU A 145 1.87 3.44 -1.04
C LEU A 145 2.14 2.10 -1.71
N LEU A 146 2.54 2.13 -2.97
CA LEU A 146 3.07 0.98 -3.69
C LEU A 146 4.51 0.72 -3.21
N ILE A 147 4.76 -0.46 -2.67
CA ILE A 147 6.03 -0.82 -2.06
C ILE A 147 6.70 -1.92 -2.87
N GLU A 148 8.02 -1.84 -3.00
CA GLU A 148 8.87 -2.96 -3.34
C GLU A 148 9.80 -3.30 -2.18
N SER A 149 10.01 -4.60 -1.98
CA SER A 149 10.97 -5.12 -1.01
C SER A 149 11.51 -6.46 -1.48
N ARG A 150 12.82 -6.55 -1.66
CA ARG A 150 13.47 -7.82 -2.03
C ARG A 150 13.48 -8.77 -0.85
N ASN A 151 13.71 -8.27 0.36
CA ASN A 151 13.77 -9.09 1.55
C ASN A 151 12.41 -9.72 1.90
N ILE A 152 11.32 -8.98 1.78
CA ILE A 152 9.97 -9.52 2.02
C ILE A 152 9.65 -10.63 1.02
N ARG A 153 10.01 -10.46 -0.26
CA ARG A 153 9.84 -11.53 -1.27
C ARG A 153 10.65 -12.78 -0.95
N ARG A 154 11.90 -12.62 -0.49
CA ARG A 154 12.72 -13.77 -0.02
C ARG A 154 12.09 -14.47 1.18
N PHE A 155 11.57 -13.72 2.13
CA PHE A 155 10.84 -14.28 3.28
C PHE A 155 9.63 -15.11 2.82
N ARG A 156 8.78 -14.57 1.92
CA ARG A 156 7.61 -15.30 1.40
C ARG A 156 8.01 -16.61 0.71
N LYS A 157 9.11 -16.59 -0.06
CA LYS A 157 9.68 -17.81 -0.67
C LYS A 157 10.15 -18.82 0.37
N ALA A 158 10.79 -18.38 1.46
CA ALA A 158 11.19 -19.27 2.54
C ALA A 158 9.98 -19.92 3.26
N VAL A 159 8.90 -19.17 3.46
CA VAL A 159 7.63 -19.74 3.96
C VAL A 159 7.06 -20.78 2.97
N HIS A 160 7.15 -20.51 1.67
CA HIS A 160 6.65 -21.45 0.64
C HIS A 160 7.45 -22.74 0.64
N THR A 161 8.78 -22.64 0.74
CA THR A 161 9.66 -23.81 0.90
C THR A 161 9.29 -24.63 2.14
N ALA A 162 9.04 -23.99 3.28
CA ALA A 162 8.61 -24.68 4.51
C ALA A 162 7.24 -25.35 4.34
N PHE A 163 6.30 -24.69 3.67
CA PHE A 163 4.97 -25.23 3.35
C PHE A 163 5.05 -26.49 2.48
N VAL A 164 5.81 -26.45 1.39
CA VAL A 164 5.99 -27.60 0.49
C VAL A 164 6.74 -28.73 1.17
N ALA A 165 7.80 -28.44 1.93
CA ALA A 165 8.58 -29.44 2.66
C ALA A 165 7.74 -30.22 3.68
N LYS A 166 6.60 -29.66 4.12
CA LYS A 166 5.66 -30.29 5.05
C LYS A 166 4.45 -30.94 4.38
N GLY A 167 4.47 -31.09 3.05
CA GLY A 167 3.41 -31.75 2.29
C GLY A 167 2.33 -30.81 1.74
N GLY A 168 2.48 -29.50 1.91
CA GLY A 168 1.58 -28.52 1.30
C GLY A 168 1.64 -28.56 -0.22
N ASN A 169 0.49 -28.43 -0.89
CA ASN A 169 0.43 -28.41 -2.35
C ASN A 169 1.13 -27.14 -2.92
N PRO A 170 2.24 -27.26 -3.67
CA PRO A 170 2.98 -26.09 -4.17
C PRO A 170 2.15 -25.11 -5.00
N SER A 171 1.09 -25.57 -5.68
CA SER A 171 0.22 -24.73 -6.50
C SER A 171 -0.87 -24.00 -5.70
N ALA A 172 -1.09 -24.36 -4.43
CA ALA A 172 -2.13 -23.76 -3.61
C ALA A 172 -1.77 -22.34 -3.13
N TRP A 173 -0.47 -22.00 -3.09
CA TRP A 173 -0.01 -20.68 -2.70
C TRP A 173 1.16 -20.23 -3.58
N ASN A 174 0.99 -19.10 -4.27
CA ASN A 174 2.05 -18.48 -5.04
C ASN A 174 2.69 -17.33 -4.23
N PRO A 175 3.94 -17.48 -3.73
CA PRO A 175 4.58 -16.43 -2.95
C PRO A 175 4.86 -15.16 -3.76
N ASP A 176 4.88 -15.25 -5.10
CA ASP A 176 5.14 -14.14 -6.02
C ASP A 176 3.86 -13.38 -6.44
N HIS A 177 2.65 -13.95 -6.26
CA HIS A 177 1.37 -13.22 -6.34
C HIS A 177 1.21 -12.37 -5.07
N TYR A 178 1.96 -11.29 -5.02
CA TYR A 178 2.10 -10.45 -3.84
C TYR A 178 2.34 -9.00 -4.23
N PHE A 179 1.50 -8.15 -3.65
CA PHE A 179 1.45 -6.71 -3.90
C PHE A 179 1.73 -5.96 -2.60
N PRO A 180 3.01 -5.80 -2.20
CA PRO A 180 3.35 -5.11 -0.97
C PRO A 180 2.90 -3.64 -1.05
N HIS A 181 2.19 -3.21 -0.02
CA HIS A 181 1.69 -1.84 0.06
C HIS A 181 1.57 -1.41 1.52
N VAL A 182 1.49 -0.09 1.74
CA VAL A 182 1.09 0.51 3.01
C VAL A 182 -0.17 1.33 2.77
N THR A 183 -1.27 0.97 3.41
CA THR A 183 -2.52 1.73 3.26
C THR A 183 -2.38 3.11 3.89
N ILE A 184 -2.73 4.15 3.11
CA ILE A 184 -2.73 5.55 3.54
C ILE A 184 -4.08 5.88 4.17
N GLY A 185 -5.16 5.50 3.48
CA GLY A 185 -6.54 5.65 3.93
C GLY A 185 -7.56 5.22 2.87
N PHE A 186 -8.82 5.20 3.24
CA PHE A 186 -9.95 4.75 2.41
C PHE A 186 -11.23 5.48 2.77
N THR A 187 -12.25 5.45 1.91
CA THR A 187 -13.52 6.15 2.16
C THR A 187 -14.38 5.44 3.20
N GLN A 188 -14.63 4.13 3.03
CA GLN A 188 -15.41 3.31 3.98
C GLN A 188 -14.60 2.13 4.54
N ARG A 189 -13.95 1.36 3.67
CA ARG A 189 -13.07 0.24 4.05
C ARG A 189 -11.92 0.10 3.06
N ASP A 190 -10.85 -0.57 3.47
CA ASP A 190 -9.79 -0.91 2.52
C ASP A 190 -10.33 -1.87 1.46
N LEU A 191 -10.03 -1.58 0.19
CA LEU A 191 -10.45 -2.40 -0.94
C LEU A 191 -9.34 -3.39 -1.29
N HIS A 192 -9.75 -4.60 -1.64
CA HIS A 192 -8.85 -5.73 -1.91
C HIS A 192 -9.15 -6.36 -3.27
N GLU A 193 -8.42 -7.41 -3.62
CA GLU A 193 -8.58 -8.14 -4.88
C GLU A 193 -10.02 -8.69 -5.05
N SER A 194 -10.68 -9.08 -3.95
CA SER A 194 -12.09 -9.50 -3.94
C SER A 194 -13.06 -8.39 -4.38
N ASP A 195 -12.64 -7.13 -4.32
CA ASP A 195 -13.40 -5.96 -4.77
C ASP A 195 -13.00 -5.52 -6.19
N GLY A 196 -12.15 -6.30 -6.87
CA GLY A 196 -11.58 -5.96 -8.17
C GLY A 196 -10.40 -4.99 -8.10
N VAL A 197 -9.84 -4.71 -6.91
CA VAL A 197 -8.72 -3.77 -6.73
C VAL A 197 -7.40 -4.53 -6.59
N LEU A 198 -6.59 -4.53 -7.65
CA LEU A 198 -5.24 -5.09 -7.65
C LEU A 198 -4.20 -4.02 -7.28
N LYS A 199 -3.57 -4.14 -6.11
CA LYS A 199 -2.66 -3.13 -5.54
C LYS A 199 -1.24 -3.15 -6.13
N ASP A 200 -1.11 -3.30 -7.44
CA ASP A 200 0.16 -3.23 -8.16
C ASP A 200 0.32 -1.92 -8.94
N ALA A 201 1.55 -1.65 -9.40
CA ALA A 201 1.84 -0.43 -10.14
C ALA A 201 1.19 -0.37 -11.54
N ARG A 202 0.86 -1.52 -12.15
CA ARG A 202 0.25 -1.55 -13.48
C ARG A 202 -1.22 -1.12 -13.40
N ASN A 203 -1.93 -1.57 -12.37
CA ASN A 203 -3.37 -1.42 -12.23
C ASN A 203 -3.75 -0.22 -11.36
N SER A 204 -2.92 0.15 -10.37
CA SER A 204 -3.30 1.13 -9.36
C SER A 204 -2.45 2.38 -9.28
N LEU A 205 -1.31 2.49 -9.99
CA LEU A 205 -0.46 3.69 -9.89
C LEU A 205 -1.24 4.95 -10.30
N ASP A 206 -1.46 5.84 -9.33
CA ASP A 206 -2.18 7.09 -9.53
C ASP A 206 -1.23 8.18 -10.01
N ARG A 207 -1.26 8.43 -11.32
CA ARG A 207 -0.36 9.39 -11.98
C ARG A 207 -0.64 10.84 -11.63
N ARG A 208 -1.76 11.14 -10.96
CA ARG A 208 -2.05 12.48 -10.43
C ARG A 208 -1.07 12.86 -9.33
N PHE A 209 -0.54 11.89 -8.60
CA PHE A 209 0.31 12.12 -7.44
C PHE A 209 1.77 11.79 -7.71
N ARG A 210 2.67 12.50 -7.03
CA ARG A 210 4.08 12.14 -6.88
C ARG A 210 4.46 12.18 -5.41
N ILE A 211 5.28 11.24 -4.97
CA ILE A 211 5.89 11.26 -3.63
C ILE A 211 7.16 12.10 -3.67
N ALA A 212 7.30 13.02 -2.72
CA ALA A 212 8.54 13.76 -2.49
C ALA A 212 9.09 13.39 -1.09
N PRO A 213 10.32 12.86 -0.98
CA PRO A 213 10.97 12.68 0.31
C PRO A 213 11.15 14.03 1.01
N GLY A 214 10.57 14.19 2.20
CA GLY A 214 10.59 15.46 2.93
C GLY A 214 9.46 16.40 2.51
N GLN A 215 9.78 17.52 1.88
CA GLN A 215 8.82 18.59 1.55
C GLN A 215 8.55 18.72 0.06
N CYS A 216 7.36 19.22 -0.26
CA CYS A 216 7.01 19.65 -1.61
C CYS A 216 7.50 21.08 -1.84
N ASN A 217 8.71 21.24 -2.38
CA ASN A 217 9.19 22.57 -2.76
C ASN A 217 8.33 23.13 -3.91
N SER A 218 7.91 24.37 -3.77
CA SER A 218 7.05 25.09 -4.73
C SER A 218 7.80 25.72 -5.90
N SER A 219 9.09 25.39 -6.09
CA SER A 219 10.02 26.13 -6.97
C SER A 219 10.33 25.48 -8.32
N GLU A 220 9.57 24.49 -8.76
CA GLU A 220 9.60 24.03 -10.15
C GLU A 220 8.33 24.52 -10.85
N ARG A 221 8.26 25.85 -11.06
CA ARG A 221 7.33 26.47 -12.02
C ARG A 221 8.09 26.86 -13.27
#